data_AF-A0A8T5FCS2-F1
#
_entry.id   AF-A0A8T5FCS2-F1
#
_cell.length_a   1.000
_cell.length_b   1.000
_cell.length_c   1.000
_cell.angle_alpha   90.00
_cell.angle_beta   90.00
_cell.angle_gamma   90.00
#
_symmetry.space_group_name_H-M   'P 1'
#
loop_
_entity.id
_entity.type
_entity.pdbx_description
1 polymer ?
#
loop_
_entity_poly.entity_id
_entity_poly.type
_entity_poly.pdbx_seq_one_letter_code
_entity_poly.pdbx_strand_id
1 'polypeptide(L)'
;MGRPTLAQKRKIFKFLRERDGNKCYLCGQEFISSREPILEHLNDVWSDNREDNLSLAHQSCNIKKIDDEEYQKIAINKLEQNELEMYVGESFFKNEEKKDQSSKEIEISNKCYEITEEYLTEKLLNDGFIDYKGVIPTIVYLARKKIGHGSEQSIRSHLQALTSLVAPYEITKNKKGKKIIKKRTST
;
A
#
# COMPACT_ATOMS: atom_id res chain seq x y z
N MET A 1 16.58 13.88 -16.88
CA MET A 1 16.25 13.55 -15.47
C MET A 1 17.56 13.38 -14.69
N GLY A 2 17.59 13.72 -13.39
CA GLY A 2 18.78 13.56 -12.55
C GLY A 2 19.04 12.10 -12.14
N ARG A 3 20.23 11.80 -11.61
CA ARG A 3 20.57 10.45 -11.11
C ARG A 3 19.56 10.00 -10.04
N PRO A 4 19.04 8.75 -10.08
CA PRO A 4 18.11 8.24 -9.08
C PRO A 4 18.70 8.29 -7.66
N THR A 5 17.88 8.71 -6.69
CA THR A 5 18.21 8.66 -5.25
C THR A 5 18.36 7.22 -4.76
N LEU A 6 18.99 7.01 -3.60
CA LEU A 6 19.15 5.66 -3.03
C LEU A 6 17.81 4.94 -2.81
N ALA A 7 16.78 5.67 -2.36
CA ALA A 7 15.44 5.13 -2.17
C ALA A 7 14.80 4.69 -3.50
N GLN A 8 14.94 5.51 -4.55
CA GLN A 8 14.48 5.16 -5.90
C GLN A 8 15.23 3.94 -6.43
N LYS A 9 16.56 3.88 -6.27
CA LYS A 9 17.37 2.71 -6.66
C LYS A 9 16.87 1.43 -6.01
N ARG A 10 16.58 1.43 -4.70
CA ARG A 10 16.05 0.22 -4.02
C ARG A 10 14.75 -0.28 -4.64
N LYS A 11 13.83 0.63 -4.97
CA LYS A 11 12.57 0.27 -5.62
C LYS A 11 12.78 -0.24 -7.05
N ILE A 12 13.64 0.41 -7.83
CA ILE A 12 14.05 -0.06 -9.17
C ILE A 12 14.62 -1.48 -9.07
N PHE A 13 15.54 -1.73 -8.13
CA PHE A 13 16.14 -3.05 -7.93
C PHE A 13 15.08 -4.13 -7.61
N LYS A 14 14.09 -3.81 -6.78
CA LYS A 14 13.00 -4.73 -6.47
C LYS A 14 12.18 -5.04 -7.72
N PHE A 15 11.74 -4.01 -8.44
CA PHE A 15 10.99 -4.17 -9.70
C PHE A 15 11.74 -5.04 -10.71
N LEU A 16 13.02 -4.75 -10.95
CA LEU A 16 13.82 -5.49 -11.93
C LEU A 16 14.00 -6.96 -11.53
N ARG A 17 14.13 -7.27 -10.23
CA ARG A 17 14.18 -8.65 -9.75
C ARG A 17 12.85 -9.38 -9.92
N GLU A 18 11.73 -8.69 -9.75
CA GLU A 18 10.40 -9.25 -9.96
C GLU A 18 10.14 -9.50 -11.46
N ARG A 19 10.60 -8.60 -12.34
CA ARG A 19 10.43 -8.72 -13.80
C ARG A 19 11.40 -9.72 -14.45
N ASP A 20 12.70 -9.59 -14.16
CA ASP A 20 13.76 -10.29 -14.89
C ASP A 20 14.34 -11.49 -14.09
N GLY A 21 13.98 -11.61 -12.81
CA GLY A 21 14.59 -12.54 -11.87
C GLY A 21 15.87 -11.98 -11.22
N ASN A 22 16.40 -12.70 -10.23
CA ASN A 22 17.66 -12.33 -9.56
C ASN A 22 18.90 -12.83 -10.33
N LYS A 23 19.01 -12.47 -11.61
CA LYS A 23 20.09 -12.90 -12.51
C LYS A 23 20.55 -11.78 -13.43
N CYS A 24 21.77 -11.91 -13.94
CA CYS A 24 22.33 -10.99 -14.94
C CYS A 24 21.62 -11.17 -16.28
N TYR A 25 21.12 -10.08 -16.87
CA TYR A 25 20.42 -10.16 -18.16
C TYR A 25 21.33 -10.57 -19.32
N LEU A 26 22.63 -10.31 -19.22
CA LEU A 26 23.61 -10.63 -20.27
C LEU A 26 24.03 -12.10 -20.23
N CYS A 27 24.53 -12.59 -19.09
CA CYS A 27 25.05 -13.96 -18.99
C CYS A 27 24.04 -14.98 -18.44
N GLY A 28 22.88 -14.53 -17.97
CA GLY A 28 21.84 -15.38 -17.39
C GLY A 28 22.15 -15.99 -16.01
N GLN A 29 23.37 -15.81 -15.49
CA GLN A 29 23.77 -16.33 -14.18
C GLN A 29 23.08 -15.59 -13.04
N GLU A 30 22.64 -16.35 -12.03
CA GLU A 30 22.06 -15.79 -10.81
C GLU A 30 23.09 -15.01 -10.00
N PHE A 31 22.64 -13.94 -9.35
CA PHE A 31 23.47 -13.20 -8.41
C PHE A 31 23.53 -13.94 -7.08
N ILE A 32 24.74 -14.29 -6.65
CA ILE A 32 24.99 -14.98 -5.38
C ILE A 32 24.91 -13.97 -4.23
N SER A 33 25.40 -12.75 -4.47
CA SER A 33 25.45 -11.68 -3.48
C SER A 33 24.58 -10.50 -3.88
N SER A 34 23.97 -9.85 -2.89
CA SER A 34 23.21 -8.61 -3.11
C SER A 34 24.08 -7.43 -3.57
N ARG A 35 25.41 -7.57 -3.56
CA ARG A 35 26.38 -6.54 -3.99
C ARG A 35 26.88 -6.72 -5.42
N GLU A 36 26.67 -7.90 -6.01
CA GLU A 36 27.07 -8.20 -7.40
C GLU A 36 26.27 -7.43 -8.48
N PRO A 37 24.93 -7.29 -8.38
CA PRO A 37 24.17 -6.64 -9.44
C PRO A 37 24.43 -5.14 -9.50
N ILE A 38 24.72 -4.65 -10.70
CA ILE A 38 24.68 -3.23 -11.05
C ILE A 38 23.41 -2.92 -11.84
N LEU A 39 22.92 -1.69 -11.68
CA LEU A 39 21.82 -1.15 -12.47
C LEU A 39 22.38 -0.49 -13.73
N GLU A 40 21.90 -0.91 -14.88
CA GLU A 40 22.47 -0.51 -16.16
C GLU A 40 21.41 -0.21 -17.23
N HIS A 41 21.77 0.62 -18.20
CA HIS A 41 20.94 0.97 -19.35
C HIS A 41 21.12 -0.03 -20.50
N LEU A 42 20.03 -0.44 -21.13
CA LEU A 42 20.06 -1.38 -22.25
C LEU A 42 20.58 -0.70 -23.52
N ASN A 43 20.20 0.56 -23.78
CA ASN A 43 20.63 1.33 -24.95
C ASN A 43 21.91 2.18 -24.75
N ASP A 44 22.59 2.06 -23.61
CA ASP A 44 23.80 2.85 -23.25
C ASP A 44 23.58 4.38 -23.19
N VAL A 45 22.34 4.84 -23.27
CA VAL A 45 21.98 6.27 -23.15
C VAL A 45 21.74 6.58 -21.67
N TRP A 46 22.75 7.15 -21.01
CA TRP A 46 22.73 7.46 -19.57
C TRP A 46 21.54 8.33 -19.10
N SER A 47 20.94 9.11 -20.01
CA SER A 47 19.82 10.01 -19.72
C SER A 47 18.45 9.31 -19.83
N ASP A 48 18.37 8.16 -20.51
CA ASP A 48 17.14 7.39 -20.72
C ASP A 48 16.86 6.49 -19.53
N ASN A 49 16.22 7.06 -18.50
CA ASN A 49 15.92 6.38 -17.25
C ASN A 49 14.51 5.74 -17.24
N ARG A 50 13.96 5.40 -18.41
CA ARG A 50 12.70 4.65 -18.49
C ARG A 50 12.88 3.25 -17.88
N GLU A 51 11.80 2.71 -17.31
CA GLU A 51 11.80 1.42 -16.61
C GLU A 51 12.07 0.23 -17.57
N ASP A 52 11.63 0.36 -18.82
CA ASP A 52 11.86 -0.59 -19.92
C ASP A 52 13.35 -0.65 -20.35
N ASN A 53 14.08 0.46 -20.20
CA ASN A 53 15.49 0.59 -20.57
C ASN A 53 16.48 0.22 -19.45
N LEU A 54 16.01 -0.21 -18.29
CA LEU A 54 16.86 -0.58 -17.16
C LEU A 54 16.87 -2.09 -16.95
N SER A 55 18.04 -2.66 -16.60
CA SER A 55 18.15 -4.05 -16.14
C SER A 55 19.33 -4.25 -15.18
N LEU A 56 19.42 -5.46 -14.60
CA LEU A 56 20.50 -5.85 -13.68
C LEU A 56 21.57 -6.68 -14.40
N ALA A 57 22.83 -6.29 -14.23
CA ALA A 57 23.97 -6.99 -14.81
C ALA A 57 25.11 -7.20 -13.81
N HIS A 58 26.02 -8.11 -14.13
CA HIS A 58 27.35 -8.09 -13.54
C HIS A 58 28.16 -6.93 -14.11
N GLN A 59 28.98 -6.28 -13.28
CA GLN A 59 29.86 -5.20 -13.75
C GLN A 59 30.79 -5.66 -14.89
N SER A 60 31.34 -6.87 -14.78
CA SER A 60 32.20 -7.46 -15.81
C SER A 60 31.46 -7.72 -17.13
N CYS A 61 30.22 -8.19 -17.06
CA CYS A 61 29.39 -8.37 -18.25
C CYS A 61 29.07 -7.04 -18.93
N ASN A 62 28.76 -6.00 -18.16
CA ASN A 62 28.47 -4.69 -18.72
C ASN A 62 29.68 -4.07 -19.43
N ILE A 63 30.88 -4.21 -18.86
CA ILE A 63 32.11 -3.74 -19.53
C ILE A 63 32.30 -4.47 -20.86
N LYS A 64 32.06 -5.79 -20.91
CA LYS A 64 32.18 -6.59 -22.14
C LYS A 64 31.17 -6.17 -23.22
N LYS A 65 29.97 -5.75 -22.83
CA LYS A 65 28.92 -5.30 -23.76
C LYS A 65 29.40 -4.19 -24.71
N ILE A 66 30.37 -3.38 -24.29
CA ILE A 66 30.91 -2.28 -25.11
C ILE A 66 31.46 -2.80 -26.45
N ASP A 67 32.14 -3.94 -26.44
CA ASP A 67 32.85 -4.47 -27.61
C ASP A 67 32.30 -5.82 -28.10
N ASP A 68 31.44 -6.48 -27.33
CA ASP A 68 30.90 -7.80 -27.64
C ASP A 68 29.55 -7.71 -28.38
N GLU A 69 29.56 -8.07 -29.67
CA GLU A 69 28.36 -8.02 -30.53
C GLU A 69 27.20 -8.90 -30.03
N GLU A 70 27.46 -10.05 -29.38
CA GLU A 70 26.38 -10.86 -28.83
C GLU A 70 25.71 -10.15 -27.67
N TYR A 71 26.50 -9.55 -26.78
CA TYR A 71 25.97 -8.82 -25.63
C TYR A 71 25.19 -7.57 -26.05
N GLN A 72 25.63 -6.88 -27.11
CA GLN A 72 24.87 -5.79 -27.71
C GLN A 72 23.52 -6.26 -28.26
N LYS A 73 23.51 -7.39 -28.99
CA LYS A 73 22.26 -8.00 -29.49
C LYS A 73 21.32 -8.40 -28.34
N ILE A 74 21.86 -8.98 -27.26
CA ILE A 74 21.07 -9.31 -26.07
C ILE A 74 20.43 -8.06 -25.47
N ALA A 75 21.18 -6.96 -25.36
CA ALA A 75 20.67 -5.71 -24.82
C ALA A 75 19.56 -5.09 -25.68
N ILE A 76 19.73 -5.08 -27.00
CA ILE A 76 18.70 -4.60 -27.95
C ILE A 76 17.45 -5.44 -27.85
N ASN A 77 17.58 -6.78 -27.96
CA ASN A 77 16.44 -7.69 -27.88
C ASN A 77 15.70 -7.56 -26.54
N LYS A 78 16.45 -7.38 -25.43
CA LYS A 78 15.85 -7.20 -24.10
C LYS A 78 15.08 -5.88 -24.00
N LEU A 79 15.60 -4.80 -24.61
CA LEU A 79 14.90 -3.52 -24.65
C LEU A 79 13.59 -3.64 -25.45
N GLU A 80 13.65 -4.23 -26.64
CA GLU A 80 12.47 -4.45 -27.48
C GLU A 80 11.41 -5.31 -26.76
N GLN A 81 11.84 -6.39 -26.10
CA GLN A 81 10.95 -7.22 -25.28
C GLN A 81 10.30 -6.42 -24.16
N ASN A 82 11.09 -5.64 -23.41
CA ASN A 82 10.56 -4.82 -22.32
C ASN A 82 9.56 -3.78 -22.85
N GLU A 83 9.85 -3.12 -23.98
CA GLU A 83 8.97 -2.12 -24.59
C GLU A 83 7.66 -2.74 -25.13
N LEU A 84 7.69 -3.99 -25.60
CA LEU A 84 6.50 -4.72 -26.04
C LEU A 84 5.64 -5.21 -24.87
N GLU A 85 6.27 -5.68 -23.80
CA GLU A 85 5.58 -6.24 -22.64
C GLU A 85 5.05 -5.16 -21.68
N MET A 86 5.70 -3.99 -21.63
CA MET A 86 5.29 -2.88 -20.78
C MET A 86 4.25 -2.00 -21.48
N TYR A 87 2.97 -2.18 -21.14
CA TYR A 87 1.86 -1.41 -21.70
C TYR A 87 2.01 0.10 -21.41
N VAL A 88 1.82 0.93 -22.44
CA VAL A 88 2.00 2.39 -22.38
C VAL A 88 1.18 3.01 -21.24
N GLY A 89 1.87 3.50 -20.22
CA GLY A 89 1.26 4.23 -19.09
C GLY A 89 1.30 3.51 -17.75
N GLU A 90 1.62 2.21 -17.72
CA GLU A 90 1.88 1.47 -16.49
C GLU A 90 3.32 1.70 -16.04
N SER A 91 3.52 2.51 -15.01
CA SER A 91 4.82 2.59 -14.33
C SER A 91 4.72 1.88 -12.99
N PHE A 92 5.71 1.05 -12.67
CA PHE A 92 5.74 0.27 -11.43
C PHE A 92 5.53 1.18 -10.21
N PHE A 93 6.13 2.37 -10.23
CA PHE A 93 5.99 3.36 -9.16
C PHE A 93 4.55 3.86 -8.96
N LYS A 94 3.77 4.04 -10.03
CA LYS A 94 2.37 4.52 -9.91
C LYS A 94 1.48 3.47 -9.26
N ASN A 95 1.77 2.19 -9.51
CA ASN A 95 0.98 1.08 -8.96
C ASN A 95 1.32 0.79 -7.49
N GLU A 96 2.59 0.91 -7.07
CA GLU A 96 2.97 0.80 -5.64
C GLU A 96 2.39 1.95 -4.79
N GLU A 97 2.41 3.19 -5.28
CA GLU A 97 1.87 4.34 -4.50
C GLU A 97 0.37 4.20 -4.22
N LYS A 98 -0.41 3.71 -5.20
CA LYS A 98 -1.84 3.45 -5.01
C LYS A 98 -2.12 2.29 -4.03
N LYS A 99 -1.32 1.22 -4.09
CA LYS A 99 -1.44 0.08 -3.15
C LYS A 99 -1.11 0.47 -1.71
N ASP A 100 -0.10 1.32 -1.48
CA ASP A 100 0.33 1.70 -0.13
C ASP A 100 -0.58 2.75 0.54
N GLN A 101 -1.31 3.56 -0.25
CA GLN A 101 -2.32 4.49 0.28
C GLN A 101 -3.61 3.76 0.68
N SER A 102 -4.11 2.86 -0.18
CA SER A 102 -5.32 2.09 0.10
C SER A 102 -5.19 1.21 1.35
N SER A 103 -4.03 0.60 1.59
CA SER A 103 -3.77 -0.21 2.80
C SER A 103 -3.82 0.64 4.08
N LYS A 104 -3.25 1.86 4.05
CA LYS A 104 -3.25 2.77 5.20
C LYS A 104 -4.64 3.29 5.55
N GLU A 105 -5.46 3.63 4.54
CA GLU A 105 -6.84 4.07 4.78
C GLU A 105 -7.69 2.97 5.42
N ILE A 106 -7.53 1.73 4.95
CA ILE A 106 -8.19 0.56 5.53
C ILE A 106 -7.72 0.34 6.98
N GLU A 107 -6.42 0.42 7.24
CA GLU A 107 -5.86 0.25 8.58
C GLU A 107 -6.40 1.32 9.55
N ILE A 108 -6.45 2.58 9.12
CA ILE A 108 -7.02 3.68 9.91
C ILE A 108 -8.51 3.43 10.19
N SER A 109 -9.25 2.96 9.19
CA SER A 109 -10.68 2.66 9.34
C SER A 109 -10.92 1.53 10.35
N ASN A 110 -10.14 0.46 10.28
CA ASN A 110 -10.22 -0.66 11.23
C ASN A 110 -9.91 -0.21 12.66
N LYS A 111 -8.86 0.58 12.87
CA LYS A 111 -8.54 1.14 14.20
C LYS A 111 -9.65 2.07 14.72
N CYS A 112 -10.27 2.88 13.85
CA CYS A 112 -11.43 3.68 14.23
C CYS A 112 -12.63 2.83 14.63
N TYR A 113 -12.85 1.70 13.94
CA TYR A 113 -13.90 0.74 14.28
C TYR A 113 -13.66 0.14 15.67
N GLU A 114 -12.46 -0.34 15.96
CA GLU A 114 -12.08 -0.90 17.27
C GLU A 114 -12.32 0.10 18.40
N ILE A 115 -11.89 1.36 18.24
CA ILE A 115 -12.11 2.42 19.23
C ILE A 115 -13.61 2.70 19.45
N THR A 116 -14.40 2.64 18.37
CA THR A 116 -15.85 2.82 18.45
C THR A 116 -16.48 1.70 19.26
N GLU A 117 -16.11 0.45 18.97
CA GLU A 117 -16.62 -0.74 19.66
C GLU A 117 -16.21 -0.77 21.13
N GLU A 118 -14.94 -0.49 21.43
CA GLU A 118 -14.39 -0.40 22.79
C GLU A 118 -15.19 0.61 23.63
N TYR A 119 -15.39 1.83 23.10
CA TYR A 119 -16.16 2.87 23.78
C TYR A 119 -17.59 2.42 24.10
N LEU A 120 -18.30 1.84 23.11
CA LEU A 120 -19.66 1.35 23.33
C LEU A 120 -19.69 0.23 24.37
N THR A 121 -18.76 -0.72 24.29
CA THR A 121 -18.69 -1.88 25.17
C THR A 121 -18.51 -1.45 26.62
N GLU A 122 -17.50 -0.61 26.89
CA GLU A 122 -17.19 -0.11 28.23
C GLU A 122 -18.35 0.70 28.80
N LYS A 123 -18.91 1.62 28.01
CA LYS A 123 -20.01 2.46 28.46
C LYS A 123 -21.29 1.68 28.72
N LEU A 124 -21.60 0.69 27.89
CA LEU A 124 -22.79 -0.14 28.09
C LEU A 124 -22.63 -1.14 29.22
N LEU A 125 -21.42 -1.62 29.51
CA LEU A 125 -21.15 -2.45 30.68
C LEU A 125 -21.37 -1.68 31.99
N ASN A 126 -20.98 -0.41 32.03
CA ASN A 126 -21.08 0.42 33.23
C ASN A 126 -22.48 1.06 33.40
N ASP A 127 -23.02 1.66 32.34
CA ASP A 127 -24.19 2.55 32.42
C ASP A 127 -25.47 1.88 31.89
N GLY A 128 -25.36 0.72 31.21
CA GLY A 128 -26.47 -0.04 30.63
C GLY A 128 -27.05 0.54 29.33
N PHE A 129 -27.00 1.87 29.16
CA PHE A 129 -27.37 2.57 27.94
C PHE A 129 -26.52 3.84 27.73
N ILE A 130 -26.48 4.33 26.50
CA ILE A 130 -25.77 5.56 26.13
C ILE A 130 -26.74 6.50 25.43
N ASP A 131 -26.82 7.77 25.85
CA ASP A 131 -27.55 8.78 25.10
C ASP A 131 -26.88 9.00 23.74
N TYR A 132 -27.61 8.79 22.63
CA TYR A 132 -27.02 8.88 21.28
C TYR A 132 -26.49 10.29 20.96
N LYS A 133 -27.07 11.32 21.59
CA LYS A 133 -26.67 12.72 21.38
C LYS A 133 -25.25 12.93 21.92
N GLY A 134 -24.32 13.26 21.02
CA GLY A 134 -22.94 13.57 21.36
C GLY A 134 -21.97 12.39 21.22
N VAL A 135 -22.47 11.16 21.03
CA VAL A 135 -21.62 9.96 20.89
C VAL A 135 -20.63 10.08 19.74
N ILE A 136 -21.09 10.49 18.55
CA ILE A 136 -20.22 10.62 17.37
C ILE A 136 -19.06 11.61 17.63
N PRO A 137 -19.30 12.87 18.04
CA PRO A 137 -18.22 13.78 18.41
C PRO A 137 -17.27 13.24 19.48
N THR A 138 -17.79 12.55 20.50
CA THR A 138 -16.96 11.94 21.56
C THR A 138 -16.02 10.89 20.99
N ILE A 139 -16.53 9.96 20.18
CA ILE A 139 -15.71 8.90 19.58
C ILE A 139 -14.72 9.49 18.58
N VAL A 140 -15.09 10.50 17.79
CA VAL A 140 -14.16 11.22 16.90
C VAL A 140 -13.00 11.82 17.69
N TYR A 141 -13.28 12.46 18.83
CA TYR A 141 -12.24 12.99 19.71
C TYR A 141 -11.31 11.88 20.23
N LEU A 142 -11.87 10.76 20.68
CA LEU A 142 -11.08 9.62 21.16
C LEU A 142 -10.20 9.00 20.07
N ALA A 143 -10.74 8.81 18.86
CA ALA A 143 -10.01 8.29 17.72
C ALA A 143 -8.84 9.21 17.35
N ARG A 144 -9.09 10.51 17.20
CA ARG A 144 -8.03 11.49 16.91
C ARG A 144 -6.96 11.54 18.01
N LYS A 145 -7.35 11.39 19.27
CA LYS A 145 -6.41 11.36 20.39
C LYS A 145 -5.54 10.10 20.40
N LYS A 146 -6.11 8.92 20.10
CA LYS A 146 -5.38 7.63 20.14
C LYS A 146 -4.51 7.40 18.90
N ILE A 147 -5.03 7.70 17.70
CA ILE A 147 -4.38 7.31 16.43
C ILE A 147 -4.14 8.49 15.48
N GLY A 148 -4.44 9.73 15.87
CA GLY A 148 -4.27 10.92 15.02
C GLY A 148 -5.31 11.08 13.91
N HIS A 149 -6.20 10.10 13.74
CA HIS A 149 -7.21 10.06 12.68
C HIS A 149 -8.61 9.78 13.24
N GLY A 150 -9.64 10.16 12.48
CA GLY A 150 -11.05 9.96 12.85
C GLY A 150 -11.95 11.05 12.27
N SER A 151 -12.81 10.67 11.32
CA SER A 151 -13.82 11.56 10.73
C SER A 151 -15.21 11.23 11.25
N GLU A 152 -16.09 12.23 11.37
CA GLU A 152 -17.48 11.99 11.79
C GLU A 152 -18.18 10.98 10.89
N GLN A 153 -17.91 11.01 9.59
CA GLN A 153 -18.55 10.12 8.64
C GLN A 153 -18.12 8.65 8.85
N SER A 154 -16.82 8.41 9.09
CA SER A 154 -16.33 7.05 9.39
C SER A 154 -16.96 6.52 10.67
N ILE A 155 -16.97 7.33 11.74
CA ILE A 155 -17.56 6.95 13.02
C ILE A 155 -19.07 6.69 12.91
N ARG A 156 -19.81 7.48 12.11
CA ARG A 156 -21.22 7.23 11.80
C ARG A 156 -21.41 5.87 11.13
N SER A 157 -20.60 5.55 10.13
CA SER A 157 -20.66 4.26 9.43
C SER A 157 -20.35 3.10 10.37
N HIS A 158 -19.33 3.22 11.23
CA HIS A 158 -19.00 2.18 12.22
C HIS A 158 -20.12 1.99 13.24
N LEU A 159 -20.71 3.08 13.75
CA LEU A 159 -21.87 3.02 14.64
C LEU A 159 -23.07 2.33 13.97
N GLN A 160 -23.33 2.62 12.69
CA GLN A 160 -24.39 1.95 11.93
C GLN A 160 -24.13 0.45 11.80
N ALA A 161 -22.88 0.04 11.53
CA ALA A 161 -22.49 -1.37 11.48
C ALA A 161 -22.69 -2.06 12.84
N LEU A 162 -22.17 -1.45 13.91
CA LEU A 162 -22.25 -1.95 15.29
C LEU A 162 -23.67 -1.93 15.88
N THR A 163 -24.60 -1.22 15.26
CA THR A 163 -26.01 -1.15 15.67
C THR A 163 -26.96 -1.73 14.61
N SER A 164 -26.42 -2.44 13.63
CA SER A 164 -27.20 -3.12 12.59
C SER A 164 -28.07 -4.24 13.18
N LEU A 165 -28.97 -4.78 12.35
CA LEU A 165 -29.96 -5.76 12.81
C LEU A 165 -29.37 -7.00 13.47
N VAL A 166 -28.19 -7.43 13.03
CA VAL A 166 -27.47 -8.62 13.55
C VAL A 166 -26.37 -8.27 14.55
N ALA A 167 -26.13 -6.98 14.79
CA ALA A 167 -25.06 -6.51 15.66
C ALA A 167 -25.47 -6.57 17.14
N PRO A 168 -24.48 -6.59 18.07
CA PRO A 168 -24.73 -6.73 19.50
C PRO A 168 -25.42 -5.51 20.14
N TYR A 169 -25.47 -4.37 19.45
CA TYR A 169 -26.08 -3.14 19.95
C TYR A 169 -27.29 -2.75 19.10
N GLU A 170 -28.15 -1.93 19.69
CA GLU A 170 -29.26 -1.32 18.96
C GLU A 170 -29.49 0.14 19.35
N ILE A 171 -29.97 0.92 18.39
CA ILE A 171 -30.44 2.29 18.62
C ILE A 171 -31.96 2.24 18.82
N THR A 172 -32.42 2.61 20.01
CA THR A 172 -33.86 2.67 20.34
C THR A 172 -34.22 4.01 20.97
N LYS A 173 -35.50 4.21 21.31
CA LYS A 173 -35.95 5.38 22.07
C LYS A 173 -36.20 4.98 23.52
N ASN A 174 -35.79 5.84 24.46
CA ASN A 174 -36.15 5.68 25.86
C ASN A 174 -37.62 6.09 26.11
N LYS A 175 -38.10 5.92 27.35
CA LYS A 175 -39.46 6.31 27.77
C LYS A 175 -39.80 7.80 27.54
N LYS A 176 -38.77 8.65 27.39
CA LYS A 176 -38.88 10.09 27.11
C LYS A 176 -38.74 10.41 25.62
N GLY A 177 -38.70 9.41 24.74
CA GLY A 177 -38.58 9.56 23.29
C GLY A 177 -37.17 9.89 22.77
N LYS A 178 -36.15 9.97 23.63
CA LYS A 178 -34.76 10.27 23.23
C LYS A 178 -34.08 9.02 22.68
N LYS A 179 -33.27 9.19 21.63
CA LYS A 179 -32.47 8.10 21.04
C LYS A 179 -31.36 7.68 22.01
N ILE A 180 -31.28 6.39 22.29
CA ILE A 180 -30.26 5.74 23.11
C ILE A 180 -29.66 4.56 22.36
N ILE A 181 -28.42 4.22 22.68
CA ILE A 181 -27.77 2.96 22.30
C ILE A 181 -27.83 2.03 23.50
N LYS A 182 -28.17 0.77 23.30
CA LYS A 182 -28.12 -0.27 24.35
C LYS A 182 -27.69 -1.62 23.78
N LYS A 183 -27.34 -2.58 24.64
CA LYS A 183 -27.16 -3.98 24.23
C LYS A 183 -28.48 -4.55 23.71
N ARG A 184 -28.41 -5.27 22.60
CA ARG A 184 -29.53 -6.04 22.07
C ARG A 184 -29.83 -7.15 23.06
N THR A 185 -31.10 -7.27 23.44
CA THR A 185 -31.57 -8.40 24.23
C THR A 185 -31.89 -9.50 23.23
N SER A 186 -31.11 -10.58 23.24
CA SER A 186 -31.45 -11.79 22.48
C SER A 186 -32.83 -12.24 22.93
N THR A 187 -33.75 -12.41 21.97
CA THR A 187 -35.04 -13.04 22.22
C THR A 187 -34.82 -14.52 22.49
#